data_AF-A0AAU9XJA5-F1
#
_entry.id   AF-A0AAU9XJA5-F1
#
_cell.length_a   1.000
_cell.length_b   1.000
_cell.length_c   1.000
_cell.angle_alpha   90.00
_cell.angle_beta   90.00
_cell.angle_gamma   90.00
#
_symmetry.space_group_name_H-M   'P 1'
#
loop_
_entity.id
_entity.type
_entity.pdbx_description
1 polymer ?
#
loop_
_entity_poly.entity_id
_entity_poly.type
_entity_poly.pdbx_seq_one_letter_code
_entity_poly.pdbx_strand_id
1 'polypeptide(L)'
;MDGLFSDEELFLTQNSFSEERVEDNFSIDSILYGLVACDEPVSQNSCGEELKQVVTEKSIKDGRTDPSNYPEAVRKIVIVDDEELEKRKESRIPANTRINTSWAVRAWSEWALERNGMIAIRGETGITLPEVNPDILNITHNEELNYWLSKFVVEVRKKKDPGTFYPPNTLYQLCCGIQRYMRDNGRPELNFFTHTSFKHFQDCLDAEMKRLTAMGIGSNVKEAQAFSEDEENKLWNLGLLGDSSPR
;
A
#
# COMPACT_ATOMS: atom_id res chain seq x y z
N MET A 1 -22.76 40.15 12.89
CA MET A 1 -22.07 39.27 13.84
C MET A 1 -22.50 37.86 13.52
N ASP A 2 -22.10 37.38 12.35
CA ASP A 2 -20.82 36.65 12.07
C ASP A 2 -21.18 35.16 12.14
N GLY A 3 -21.30 34.42 11.04
CA GLY A 3 -20.23 34.04 10.12
C GLY A 3 -19.52 32.81 10.72
N LEU A 4 -19.22 31.69 10.06
CA LEU A 4 -19.12 31.26 8.67
C LEU A 4 -18.87 29.73 8.74
N PHE A 5 -19.32 28.95 7.74
CA PHE A 5 -18.68 27.73 7.16
C PHE A 5 -18.31 26.57 8.11
N SER A 6 -19.02 25.43 8.12
CA SER A 6 -19.03 24.33 7.13
C SER A 6 -17.64 23.83 6.75
N ASP A 7 -17.24 22.66 7.26
CA ASP A 7 -16.24 21.77 6.67
C ASP A 7 -16.68 20.32 6.86
N GLU A 8 -17.57 19.88 5.96
CA GLU A 8 -17.68 18.47 5.59
C GLU A 8 -16.42 18.11 4.79
N GLU A 9 -15.48 17.39 5.39
CA GLU A 9 -14.38 16.78 4.63
C GLU A 9 -14.93 15.60 3.81
N LEU A 10 -15.37 15.96 2.61
CA LEU A 10 -15.61 15.11 1.44
C LEU A 10 -14.38 14.25 1.15
N PHE A 11 -14.45 12.96 1.49
CA PHE A 11 -13.55 11.96 0.90
C PHE A 11 -13.92 11.76 -0.57
N LEU A 12 -13.32 12.57 -1.45
CA LEU A 12 -13.30 12.31 -2.88
C LEU A 12 -12.42 11.08 -3.14
N THR A 13 -13.06 9.93 -3.32
CA THR A 13 -12.42 8.80 -4.01
C THR A 13 -12.50 9.07 -5.50
N GLN A 14 -11.42 9.63 -6.07
CA GLN A 14 -11.18 9.56 -7.50
C GLN A 14 -10.80 8.12 -7.85
N ASN A 15 -11.80 7.29 -8.10
CA ASN A 15 -11.66 6.13 -8.97
C ASN A 15 -12.18 6.54 -10.35
N SER A 16 -11.27 7.04 -11.19
CA SER A 16 -11.39 6.93 -12.63
C SER A 16 -10.25 6.03 -13.10
N PHE A 17 -10.48 4.72 -13.03
CA PHE A 17 -9.67 3.77 -13.77
C PHE A 17 -10.30 3.70 -15.16
N SER A 18 -9.71 4.38 -16.13
CA SER A 18 -10.04 4.14 -17.53
C SER A 18 -9.65 2.71 -17.85
N GLU A 19 -10.64 1.92 -18.24
CA GLU A 19 -10.49 0.55 -18.70
C GLU A 19 -9.79 0.55 -20.06
N GLU A 20 -8.46 0.70 -20.05
CA GLU A 20 -7.63 0.26 -21.17
C GLU A 20 -7.28 -1.19 -20.89
N ARG A 21 -7.83 -2.09 -21.70
CA ARG A 21 -7.44 -3.50 -21.75
C ARG A 21 -5.95 -3.57 -22.04
N VAL A 22 -5.15 -3.73 -20.99
CA VAL A 22 -3.80 -4.26 -21.11
C VAL A 22 -3.97 -5.75 -21.39
N GLU A 23 -3.67 -6.16 -22.62
CA GLU A 23 -3.51 -7.58 -22.91
C GLU A 23 -2.40 -8.12 -21.99
N ASP A 24 -2.81 -8.89 -20.99
CA ASP A 24 -1.93 -9.67 -20.14
C ASP A 24 -1.12 -10.59 -21.03
N ASN A 25 0.16 -10.27 -21.26
CA ASN A 25 1.19 -11.21 -21.73
C ASN A 25 2.59 -10.62 -21.50
N PHE A 26 2.96 -10.32 -20.25
CA PHE A 26 4.37 -10.15 -19.89
C PHE A 26 4.77 -11.20 -18.87
N SER A 27 5.11 -12.39 -19.38
CA SER A 27 5.74 -13.45 -18.60
C SER A 27 7.25 -13.22 -18.56
N ILE A 28 7.83 -13.15 -17.36
CA ILE A 28 9.28 -13.06 -17.15
C ILE A 28 10.00 -14.26 -17.78
N ASP A 29 9.32 -15.41 -17.92
CA ASP A 29 9.86 -16.60 -18.57
C ASP A 29 10.11 -16.39 -20.08
N SER A 30 9.40 -15.46 -20.73
CA SER A 30 9.65 -15.10 -22.14
C SER A 30 10.98 -14.38 -22.34
N ILE A 31 11.48 -13.68 -21.32
CA ILE A 31 12.77 -12.98 -21.37
C ILE A 31 13.91 -14.01 -21.27
N LEU A 32 13.72 -15.04 -20.45
CA LEU A 32 14.71 -16.09 -20.25
C LEU A 32 14.79 -17.06 -21.43
N TYR A 33 13.66 -17.33 -22.10
CA TYR A 33 13.64 -18.18 -23.31
C TYR A 33 14.31 -17.51 -24.52
N GLY A 34 14.29 -16.17 -24.60
CA GLY A 34 14.99 -15.40 -25.64
C GLY A 34 16.52 -15.41 -25.51
N LEU A 35 17.07 -15.80 -24.35
CA LEU A 35 18.52 -15.92 -24.11
C LEU A 35 19.09 -17.28 -24.54
N VAL A 36 18.23 -18.30 -24.74
CA VAL A 36 18.67 -19.69 -25.02
C VAL A 36 18.72 -20.02 -26.51
N ALA A 37 18.20 -19.16 -27.39
CA ALA A 37 18.14 -19.42 -28.84
C ALA A 37 19.18 -18.64 -29.68
N CYS A 38 20.22 -18.07 -29.06
CA CYS A 38 21.32 -17.43 -29.78
C CYS A 38 22.52 -18.37 -29.89
N ASP A 39 22.39 -19.42 -30.71
CA ASP A 39 23.54 -20.19 -31.23
C ASP A 39 24.22 -19.40 -32.38
N GLU A 40 24.69 -18.18 -32.11
CA GLU A 40 25.73 -17.57 -32.94
C GLU A 40 27.10 -17.88 -32.30
N PRO A 41 28.09 -18.29 -33.10
CA PRO A 41 29.38 -18.72 -32.58
C PRO A 41 30.02 -17.59 -31.77
N VAL A 42 30.35 -17.90 -30.52
CA VAL A 42 31.07 -17.04 -29.59
C VAL A 42 32.36 -16.55 -30.25
N SER A 43 32.33 -15.33 -30.76
CA SER A 43 33.55 -14.57 -31.05
C SER A 43 34.17 -14.19 -29.72
N GLN A 44 35.01 -15.08 -29.20
CA GLN A 44 35.85 -14.78 -28.05
C GLN A 44 36.71 -13.54 -28.36
N ASN A 45 36.52 -12.49 -27.56
CA ASN A 45 37.51 -11.43 -27.23
C ASN A 45 37.39 -10.03 -27.86
N SER A 46 36.23 -9.53 -28.31
CA SER A 46 36.15 -8.12 -28.77
C SER A 46 35.84 -7.10 -27.66
N CYS A 47 34.91 -7.38 -26.75
CA CYS A 47 34.41 -6.35 -25.82
C CYS A 47 35.39 -6.00 -24.67
N GLY A 48 36.18 -6.97 -24.21
CA GLY A 48 37.11 -6.77 -23.10
C GLY A 48 38.40 -6.03 -23.46
N GLU A 49 38.81 -6.08 -24.73
CA GLU A 49 40.03 -5.42 -25.22
C GLU A 49 39.76 -3.94 -25.56
N GLU A 50 38.58 -3.63 -26.12
CA GLU A 50 38.16 -2.25 -26.42
C GLU A 50 38.06 -1.38 -25.16
N LEU A 51 37.54 -1.92 -24.05
CA LEU A 51 37.45 -1.19 -22.77
C LEU A 51 38.83 -0.92 -22.16
N LYS A 52 39.80 -1.83 -22.32
CA LYS A 52 41.16 -1.61 -21.83
C LYS A 52 41.89 -0.55 -22.65
N GLN A 53 41.66 -0.51 -23.97
CA GLN A 53 42.26 0.47 -24.87
C GLN A 53 41.78 1.90 -24.54
N VAL A 54 40.48 2.08 -24.24
CA VAL A 54 39.90 3.36 -23.80
C VAL A 54 40.40 3.82 -22.42
N VAL A 55 40.66 2.88 -21.51
CA VAL A 55 41.15 3.20 -20.15
C VAL A 55 42.65 3.55 -20.15
N THR A 56 43.46 2.94 -21.02
CA THR A 56 44.90 3.21 -21.08
C THR A 56 45.29 4.58 -21.67
N GLU A 57 44.43 5.20 -22.49
CA GLU A 57 44.73 6.51 -23.10
C GLU A 57 44.58 7.70 -22.16
N LYS A 58 43.91 7.55 -21.01
CA LYS A 58 43.91 8.58 -19.94
C LYS A 58 45.11 8.40 -19.00
N SER A 59 46.31 8.47 -19.58
CA SER A 59 47.48 8.82 -18.79
C SER A 59 47.37 10.30 -18.39
N ILE A 60 47.30 10.49 -17.07
CA ILE A 60 47.40 11.78 -16.36
C ILE A 60 48.47 12.65 -17.02
N LYS A 61 48.06 13.73 -17.68
CA LYS A 61 48.95 14.82 -18.09
C LYS A 61 48.26 16.14 -17.79
N ASP A 62 48.86 16.88 -16.87
CA ASP A 62 48.62 18.30 -16.65
C ASP A 62 48.63 19.04 -17.99
N GLY A 63 47.52 19.71 -18.32
CA GLY A 63 47.45 20.52 -19.53
C GLY A 63 46.02 20.83 -19.95
N ARG A 64 45.63 22.10 -19.77
CA ARG A 64 44.48 22.78 -20.41
C ARG A 64 44.01 22.06 -21.68
N THR A 65 42.84 21.46 -21.63
CA THR A 65 42.19 20.84 -22.80
C THR A 65 41.02 21.71 -23.23
N ASP A 66 41.03 22.08 -24.52
CA ASP A 66 40.05 22.93 -25.20
C ASP A 66 38.65 22.26 -25.21
N PRO A 67 37.53 22.95 -24.89
CA PRO A 67 36.23 22.32 -24.68
C PRO A 67 35.54 21.74 -25.94
N SER A 68 36.14 21.85 -27.13
CA SER A 68 35.44 21.63 -28.40
C SER A 68 35.53 20.23 -29.00
N ASN A 69 36.21 19.27 -28.36
CA ASN A 69 36.46 17.95 -28.95
C ASN A 69 35.81 16.77 -28.20
N TYR A 70 34.49 16.83 -27.97
CA TYR A 70 33.70 15.68 -27.52
C TYR A 70 32.89 15.12 -28.71
N PRO A 71 32.94 13.80 -28.97
CA PRO A 71 32.11 13.18 -30.01
C PRO A 71 30.63 13.39 -29.68
N GLU A 72 29.88 13.85 -30.68
CA GLU A 72 28.55 14.48 -30.56
C GLU A 72 27.39 13.52 -30.17
N ALA A 73 27.71 12.28 -29.80
CA ALA A 73 26.74 11.24 -29.44
C ALA A 73 27.04 10.56 -28.09
N VAL A 74 27.71 11.22 -27.15
CA VAL A 74 27.85 10.70 -25.78
C VAL A 74 26.49 10.81 -25.07
N ARG A 75 25.94 9.68 -24.63
CA ARG A 75 24.75 9.66 -23.76
C ARG A 75 25.02 10.57 -22.56
N LYS A 76 24.13 11.53 -22.31
CA LYS A 76 24.19 12.42 -21.13
C LYS A 76 23.83 11.64 -19.87
N ILE A 77 24.73 10.76 -19.45
CA ILE A 77 24.61 10.01 -18.21
C ILE A 77 24.92 10.97 -17.07
N VAL A 78 23.94 11.22 -16.21
CA VAL A 78 24.13 11.95 -14.96
C VAL A 78 24.54 10.94 -13.91
N ILE A 79 25.72 11.13 -13.32
CA ILE A 79 26.16 10.34 -12.16
C ILE A 79 25.36 10.85 -10.96
N VAL A 80 24.62 9.95 -10.34
CA VAL A 80 23.80 10.21 -9.14
C VAL A 80 24.55 9.66 -7.94
N ASP A 81 24.65 10.43 -6.86
CA ASP A 81 25.20 9.96 -5.58
C ASP A 81 24.21 9.09 -4.80
N ASP A 82 24.71 8.37 -3.79
CA ASP A 82 23.90 7.43 -3.00
C ASP A 82 22.78 8.13 -2.21
N GLU A 83 22.99 9.39 -1.78
CA GLU A 83 22.00 10.17 -1.03
C GLU A 83 20.80 10.55 -1.91
N GLU A 84 21.06 11.01 -3.12
CA GLU A 84 20.07 11.38 -4.13
C GLU A 84 19.40 10.14 -4.74
N LEU A 85 20.04 8.97 -4.66
CA LEU A 85 19.40 7.67 -4.93
C LEU A 85 18.41 7.28 -3.82
N GLU A 86 18.80 7.36 -2.55
CA GLU A 86 17.90 7.05 -1.42
C GLU A 86 16.72 8.02 -1.36
N LYS A 87 16.94 9.31 -1.58
CA LYS A 87 15.86 10.31 -1.66
C LYS A 87 14.84 9.99 -2.77
N ARG A 88 15.31 9.49 -3.92
CA ARG A 88 14.40 9.01 -4.98
C ARG A 88 13.66 7.74 -4.58
N LYS A 89 14.26 6.87 -3.78
CA LYS A 89 13.60 5.66 -3.24
C LYS A 89 12.53 6.02 -2.20
N GLU A 90 12.77 7.04 -1.37
CA GLU A 90 11.83 7.54 -0.38
C GLU A 90 10.63 8.27 -1.01
N SER A 91 10.87 9.06 -2.05
CA SER A 91 9.81 9.80 -2.75
C SER A 91 8.80 8.89 -3.48
N ARG A 92 9.17 7.61 -3.69
CA ARG A 92 8.26 6.57 -4.20
C ARG A 92 7.03 6.37 -3.31
N ILE A 93 7.11 6.66 -2.00
CA ILE A 93 6.02 6.40 -1.06
C ILE A 93 5.16 7.67 -0.87
N PRO A 94 3.88 7.67 -1.32
CA PRO A 94 3.01 8.82 -1.18
C PRO A 94 2.81 9.26 0.28
N ALA A 95 2.61 10.55 0.53
CA ALA A 95 2.39 11.07 1.88
C ALA A 95 1.21 10.40 2.60
N ASN A 96 0.09 10.22 1.90
CA ASN A 96 -1.09 9.54 2.44
C ASN A 96 -0.81 8.09 2.84
N THR A 97 0.07 7.41 2.09
CA THR A 97 0.50 6.05 2.46
C THR A 97 1.25 6.07 3.79
N ARG A 98 2.18 7.00 3.99
CA ARG A 98 2.93 7.09 5.25
C ARG A 98 1.99 7.34 6.43
N ILE A 99 1.04 8.27 6.26
CA ILE A 99 0.02 8.59 7.28
C ILE A 99 -0.81 7.34 7.61
N ASN A 100 -1.28 6.60 6.60
CA ASN A 100 -2.05 5.37 6.79
C ASN A 100 -1.23 4.29 7.52
N THR A 101 0.02 4.08 7.11
CA THR A 101 0.95 3.14 7.76
C THR A 101 1.14 3.51 9.23
N SER A 102 1.46 4.78 9.53
CA SER A 102 1.64 5.25 10.90
C SER A 102 0.37 5.11 11.73
N TRP A 103 -0.79 5.39 11.15
CA TRP A 103 -2.08 5.20 11.82
C TRP A 103 -2.34 3.73 12.16
N ALA A 104 -2.03 2.81 11.25
CA ALA A 104 -2.22 1.38 11.47
C ALA A 104 -1.30 0.83 12.56
N VAL A 105 -0.03 1.24 12.57
CA VAL A 105 0.93 0.86 13.63
C VAL A 105 0.49 1.42 14.98
N ARG A 106 0.03 2.68 15.01
CA ARG A 106 -0.50 3.28 16.23
C ARG A 106 -1.74 2.52 16.74
N ALA A 107 -2.65 2.13 15.85
CA ALA A 107 -3.83 1.35 16.22
C ALA A 107 -3.45 0.00 16.84
N TRP A 108 -2.41 -0.66 16.32
CA TRP A 108 -1.84 -1.87 16.92
C TRP A 108 -1.30 -1.60 18.34
N SER A 109 -0.40 -0.63 18.49
CA SER A 109 0.23 -0.35 19.78
C SER A 109 -0.79 0.07 20.84
N GLU A 110 -1.78 0.89 20.49
CA GLU A 110 -2.86 1.28 21.40
C GLU A 110 -3.71 0.07 21.81
N TRP A 111 -4.14 -0.76 20.85
CA TRP A 111 -4.89 -2.00 21.16
C TRP A 111 -4.10 -2.95 22.07
N ALA A 112 -2.80 -3.14 21.79
CA ALA A 112 -1.93 -4.00 22.57
C ALA A 112 -1.84 -3.55 24.04
N LEU A 113 -1.66 -2.25 24.27
CA LEU A 113 -1.60 -1.67 25.62
C LEU A 113 -2.93 -1.81 26.35
N GLU A 114 -4.05 -1.50 25.69
CA GLU A 114 -5.39 -1.62 26.28
C GLU A 114 -5.71 -3.08 26.64
N ARG A 115 -5.38 -4.02 25.75
CA ARG A 115 -5.56 -5.45 25.99
C ARG A 115 -4.75 -5.92 27.19
N ASN A 116 -3.46 -5.59 27.25
CA ASN A 116 -2.60 -6.00 28.36
C ASN A 116 -3.08 -5.39 29.69
N GLY A 117 -3.56 -4.15 29.67
CA GLY A 117 -4.22 -3.52 30.82
C GLY A 117 -5.47 -4.27 31.28
N MET A 118 -6.30 -4.75 30.35
CA MET A 118 -7.48 -5.56 30.68
C MET A 118 -7.12 -6.92 31.27
N ILE A 119 -6.01 -7.53 30.85
CA ILE A 119 -5.50 -8.79 31.45
C ILE A 119 -5.10 -8.56 32.90
N ALA A 120 -4.38 -7.47 33.19
CA ALA A 120 -3.98 -7.12 34.56
C ALA A 120 -5.19 -6.93 35.49
N ILE A 121 -6.30 -6.39 34.97
CA ILE A 121 -7.55 -6.22 35.74
C ILE A 121 -8.31 -7.54 35.89
N ARG A 122 -8.34 -8.41 34.87
CA ARG A 122 -9.05 -9.72 34.91
C ARG A 122 -8.25 -10.85 35.57
N GLY A 123 -6.97 -10.62 35.87
CA GLY A 123 -6.02 -11.57 36.44
C GLY A 123 -6.42 -12.14 37.81
N GLU A 124 -7.47 -11.62 38.45
CA GLU A 124 -8.08 -12.20 39.66
C GLU A 124 -8.74 -13.57 39.42
N THR A 125 -8.92 -14.01 38.17
CA THR A 125 -9.61 -15.26 37.82
C THR A 125 -8.71 -16.49 37.59
N GLY A 126 -7.40 -16.39 37.84
CA GLY A 126 -6.49 -17.54 37.84
C GLY A 126 -6.11 -18.10 36.46
N ILE A 127 -6.49 -17.43 35.36
CA ILE A 127 -6.10 -17.79 33.99
C ILE A 127 -5.01 -16.81 33.55
N THR A 128 -3.79 -17.31 33.32
CA THR A 128 -2.70 -16.52 32.73
C THR A 128 -2.98 -16.33 31.23
N LEU A 129 -3.49 -15.16 30.86
CA LEU A 129 -3.61 -14.77 29.46
C LEU A 129 -2.27 -14.23 28.97
N PRO A 130 -1.83 -14.60 27.75
CA PRO A 130 -0.58 -14.08 27.20
C PRO A 130 -0.69 -12.57 26.93
N GLU A 131 0.42 -11.85 27.12
CA GLU A 131 0.56 -10.44 26.81
C GLU A 131 1.10 -10.25 25.39
N VAL A 132 0.64 -9.22 24.70
CA VAL A 132 1.10 -8.88 23.34
C VAL A 132 2.12 -7.74 23.38
N ASN A 133 3.14 -7.81 22.52
CA ASN A 133 4.11 -6.72 22.41
C ASN A 133 3.48 -5.52 21.67
N PRO A 134 3.47 -4.30 22.25
CA PRO A 134 2.98 -3.10 21.58
C PRO A 134 3.77 -2.70 20.34
N ASP A 135 5.04 -3.10 20.26
CA ASP A 135 5.86 -2.95 19.07
C ASP A 135 5.85 -4.25 18.27
N ILE A 136 5.16 -4.20 17.13
CA ILE A 136 4.95 -5.35 16.26
C ILE A 136 6.25 -5.88 15.63
N LEU A 137 7.30 -5.05 15.52
CA LEU A 137 8.58 -5.48 14.93
C LEU A 137 9.32 -6.47 15.82
N ASN A 138 9.09 -6.42 17.13
CA ASN A 138 9.70 -7.34 18.09
C ASN A 138 9.09 -8.74 18.04
N ILE A 139 7.92 -8.91 17.39
CA ILE A 139 7.28 -10.21 17.23
C ILE A 139 8.00 -10.96 16.10
N THR A 140 8.98 -11.78 16.51
CA THR A 140 9.90 -12.39 15.55
C THR A 140 9.29 -13.61 14.87
N HIS A 141 8.47 -14.38 15.60
CA HIS A 141 7.89 -15.63 15.14
C HIS A 141 6.60 -15.41 14.33
N ASN A 142 6.55 -15.95 13.11
CA ASN A 142 5.39 -15.79 12.23
C ASN A 142 4.10 -16.41 12.81
N GLU A 143 4.20 -17.51 13.54
CA GLU A 143 3.06 -18.15 14.20
C GLU A 143 2.47 -17.28 15.31
N GLU A 144 3.33 -16.66 16.11
CA GLU A 144 2.95 -15.72 17.16
C GLU A 144 2.31 -14.46 16.54
N LEU A 145 2.92 -13.92 15.48
CA LEU A 145 2.37 -12.79 14.75
C LEU A 145 1.00 -13.11 14.14
N ASN A 146 0.84 -14.29 13.53
CA ASN A 146 -0.43 -14.77 13.00
C ASN A 146 -1.50 -14.88 14.09
N TYR A 147 -1.15 -15.42 15.27
CA TYR A 147 -2.04 -15.49 16.42
C TYR A 147 -2.49 -14.09 16.87
N TRP A 148 -1.54 -13.16 17.08
CA TRP A 148 -1.87 -11.83 17.56
C TRP A 148 -2.62 -10.97 16.54
N LEU A 149 -2.27 -11.07 15.26
CA LEU A 149 -3.02 -10.42 14.18
C LEU A 149 -4.47 -10.92 14.12
N SER A 150 -4.70 -12.22 14.33
CA SER A 150 -6.05 -12.79 14.38
C SER A 150 -6.88 -12.19 15.52
N LYS A 151 -6.26 -12.01 16.70
CA LYS A 151 -6.91 -11.36 17.86
C LYS A 151 -7.16 -9.87 17.62
N PHE A 152 -6.17 -9.18 17.05
CA PHE A 152 -6.28 -7.76 16.70
C PHE A 152 -7.49 -7.50 15.82
N VAL A 153 -7.67 -8.28 14.75
CA VAL A 153 -8.80 -8.13 13.80
C VAL A 153 -10.17 -8.18 14.50
N VAL A 154 -10.34 -9.09 15.45
CA VAL A 154 -11.63 -9.32 16.12
C VAL A 154 -11.88 -8.29 17.24
N GLU A 155 -10.82 -7.78 17.85
CA GLU A 155 -10.92 -6.99 19.08
C GLU A 155 -10.71 -5.49 18.87
N VAL A 156 -10.11 -5.08 17.75
CA VAL A 156 -9.84 -3.68 17.47
C VAL A 156 -11.14 -2.87 17.35
N ARG A 157 -11.20 -1.72 18.02
CA ARG A 157 -12.37 -0.82 18.06
C ARG A 157 -11.97 0.62 17.75
N LYS A 158 -12.94 1.41 17.28
CA LYS A 158 -12.72 2.84 17.08
C LYS A 158 -12.56 3.55 18.41
N LYS A 159 -11.62 4.49 18.45
CA LYS A 159 -11.36 5.33 19.62
C LYS A 159 -12.36 6.48 19.77
N LYS A 160 -12.80 7.05 18.64
CA LYS A 160 -13.71 8.21 18.62
C LYS A 160 -15.09 7.86 19.19
N ASP A 161 -15.57 6.65 18.90
CA ASP A 161 -16.86 6.14 19.37
C ASP A 161 -16.62 4.80 20.10
N PRO A 162 -16.46 4.81 21.44
CA PRO A 162 -16.09 3.63 22.22
C PRO A 162 -17.02 2.46 21.94
N GLY A 163 -16.44 1.32 21.55
CA GLY A 163 -17.17 0.08 21.29
C GLY A 163 -17.69 -0.09 19.86
N THR A 164 -17.57 0.92 18.99
CA THR A 164 -17.93 0.76 17.58
C THR A 164 -16.84 0.02 16.80
N PHE A 165 -17.27 -0.86 15.89
CA PHE A 165 -16.37 -1.63 15.03
C PHE A 165 -15.86 -0.77 13.87
N TYR A 166 -14.67 -1.11 13.38
CA TYR A 166 -14.21 -0.62 12.09
C TYR A 166 -15.04 -1.26 10.96
N PRO A 167 -15.39 -0.51 9.90
CA PRO A 167 -15.95 -1.10 8.69
C PRO A 167 -14.98 -2.14 8.08
N PRO A 168 -15.49 -3.16 7.35
CA PRO A 168 -14.67 -4.19 6.73
C PRO A 168 -13.50 -3.64 5.92
N ASN A 169 -13.74 -2.63 5.06
CA ASN A 169 -12.69 -2.01 4.25
C ASN A 169 -11.63 -1.34 5.13
N THR A 170 -12.04 -0.61 6.16
CA THR A 170 -11.10 0.06 7.07
C THR A 170 -10.25 -0.95 7.86
N LEU A 171 -10.86 -2.06 8.28
CA LEU A 171 -10.16 -3.15 8.96
C LEU A 171 -9.08 -3.78 8.05
N TYR A 172 -9.43 -4.05 6.78
CA TYR A 172 -8.47 -4.53 5.79
C TYR A 172 -7.32 -3.54 5.58
N GLN A 173 -7.62 -2.24 5.47
CA GLN A 173 -6.59 -1.20 5.30
C GLN A 173 -5.63 -1.11 6.49
N LEU A 174 -6.11 -1.30 7.73
CA LEU A 174 -5.25 -1.41 8.91
C LEU A 174 -4.23 -2.55 8.75
N CYS A 175 -4.69 -3.73 8.37
CA CYS A 175 -3.81 -4.88 8.14
C CYS A 175 -2.79 -4.61 7.02
N CYS A 176 -3.20 -3.94 5.93
CA CYS A 176 -2.28 -3.53 4.87
C CYS A 176 -1.23 -2.53 5.35
N GLY A 177 -1.62 -1.56 6.19
CA GLY A 177 -0.70 -0.59 6.78
C GLY A 177 0.35 -1.26 7.67
N ILE A 178 -0.08 -2.20 8.51
CA ILE A 178 0.81 -3.00 9.36
C ILE A 178 1.79 -3.83 8.51
N GLN A 179 1.30 -4.53 7.47
CA GLN A 179 2.17 -5.31 6.59
C GLN A 179 3.24 -4.44 5.94
N ARG A 180 2.84 -3.24 5.47
CA ARG A 180 3.77 -2.28 4.86
C ARG A 180 4.86 -1.86 5.83
N TYR A 181 4.48 -1.52 7.07
CA TYR A 181 5.43 -1.18 8.12
C TYR A 181 6.44 -2.29 8.38
N MET A 182 6.01 -3.53 8.48
CA MET A 182 6.93 -4.65 8.72
C MET A 182 7.86 -4.91 7.53
N ARG A 183 7.36 -4.74 6.29
CA ARG A 183 8.19 -4.88 5.08
C ARG A 183 9.27 -3.81 5.00
N ASP A 184 8.93 -2.57 5.32
CA ASP A 184 9.84 -1.44 5.26
C ASP A 184 10.91 -1.49 6.38
N ASN A 185 10.65 -2.17 7.50
CA ASN A 185 11.55 -2.28 8.66
C ASN A 185 12.27 -3.64 8.76
N GLY A 186 12.60 -4.28 7.62
CA GLY A 186 13.51 -5.43 7.59
C GLY A 186 12.87 -6.80 7.35
N ARG A 187 11.58 -6.87 6.97
CA ARG A 187 10.91 -8.12 6.55
C ARG A 187 10.26 -8.02 5.16
N PRO A 188 11.02 -7.77 4.08
CA PRO A 188 10.47 -7.45 2.76
C PRO A 188 9.62 -8.59 2.13
N GLU A 189 9.89 -9.85 2.50
CA GLU A 189 9.20 -11.05 2.00
C GLU A 189 7.87 -11.35 2.73
N LEU A 190 7.58 -10.63 3.82
CA LEU A 190 6.40 -10.87 4.65
C LEU A 190 5.12 -10.47 3.91
N ASN A 191 4.20 -11.41 3.72
CA ASN A 191 2.88 -11.16 3.16
C ASN A 191 1.81 -11.92 3.95
N PHE A 192 0.97 -11.18 4.68
CA PHE A 192 -0.08 -11.74 5.52
C PHE A 192 -1.22 -12.36 4.72
N PHE A 193 -1.46 -11.89 3.50
CA PHE A 193 -2.65 -12.25 2.72
C PHE A 193 -2.44 -13.43 1.78
N THR A 194 -1.19 -13.77 1.48
CA THR A 194 -0.87 -14.86 0.54
C THR A 194 -0.10 -15.99 1.19
N HIS A 195 0.74 -15.69 2.20
CA HIS A 195 1.61 -16.70 2.78
C HIS A 195 0.83 -17.65 3.70
N THR A 196 1.12 -18.95 3.59
CA THR A 196 0.38 -20.01 4.28
C THR A 196 0.53 -19.97 5.80
N SER A 197 1.63 -19.42 6.32
CA SER A 197 1.84 -19.22 7.76
C SER A 197 0.82 -18.28 8.40
N PHE A 198 0.12 -17.46 7.62
CA PHE A 198 -0.89 -16.51 8.09
C PHE A 198 -2.32 -16.98 7.81
N LYS A 199 -2.53 -18.27 7.55
CA LYS A 199 -3.85 -18.80 7.17
C LYS A 199 -4.91 -18.56 8.25
N HIS A 200 -4.55 -18.72 9.52
CA HIS A 200 -5.48 -18.47 10.62
C HIS A 200 -5.95 -17.00 10.64
N PHE A 201 -5.00 -16.07 10.50
CA PHE A 201 -5.31 -14.65 10.38
C PHE A 201 -6.21 -14.34 9.17
N GLN A 202 -5.91 -14.91 8.01
CA GLN A 202 -6.72 -14.72 6.80
C GLN A 202 -8.17 -15.18 7.02
N ASP A 203 -8.36 -16.35 7.62
CA ASP A 203 -9.69 -16.91 7.90
C ASP A 203 -10.43 -16.07 8.96
N CYS A 204 -9.73 -15.59 9.99
CA CYS A 204 -10.29 -14.68 10.99
C CYS A 204 -10.70 -13.34 10.38
N LEU A 205 -9.88 -12.78 9.49
CA LEU A 205 -10.18 -11.52 8.79
C LEU A 205 -11.38 -11.67 7.88
N ASP A 206 -11.44 -12.73 7.07
CA ASP A 206 -12.59 -13.01 6.21
C ASP A 206 -13.88 -13.21 7.02
N ALA A 207 -13.82 -14.00 8.09
CA ALA A 207 -14.96 -14.22 8.98
C ALA A 207 -15.44 -12.91 9.64
N GLU A 208 -14.52 -12.09 10.14
CA GLU A 208 -14.86 -10.83 10.80
C GLU A 208 -15.42 -9.81 9.80
N MET A 209 -14.84 -9.69 8.60
CA MET A 209 -15.39 -8.83 7.55
C MET A 209 -16.81 -9.26 7.15
N LYS A 210 -17.06 -10.56 6.97
CA LYS A 210 -18.41 -11.09 6.71
C LYS A 210 -19.38 -10.79 7.83
N ARG A 211 -18.95 -10.96 9.10
CA ARG A 211 -19.76 -10.66 10.28
C ARG A 211 -20.14 -9.17 10.34
N LEU A 212 -19.19 -8.28 10.09
CA LEU A 212 -19.39 -6.84 10.09
C LEU A 212 -20.31 -6.39 8.95
N THR A 213 -20.15 -6.95 7.76
CA THR A 213 -21.07 -6.72 6.63
C THR A 213 -22.48 -7.20 6.96
N ALA A 214 -22.63 -8.38 7.58
CA ALA A 214 -23.93 -8.90 8.01
C ALA A 214 -24.61 -8.03 9.07
N MET A 215 -23.82 -7.33 9.90
CA MET A 215 -24.32 -6.32 10.85
C MET A 215 -24.67 -4.97 10.19
N GLY A 216 -24.48 -4.82 8.88
CA GLY A 216 -24.69 -3.56 8.16
C GLY A 216 -23.61 -2.50 8.40
N ILE A 217 -22.49 -2.85 9.03
CA ILE A 217 -21.42 -1.90 9.35
C ILE A 217 -20.62 -1.61 8.07
N GLY A 218 -20.70 -0.37 7.59
CA GLY A 218 -20.04 0.06 6.35
C GLY A 218 -20.86 -0.20 5.09
N SER A 219 -22.06 -0.78 5.21
CA SER A 219 -23.05 -0.82 4.14
C SER A 219 -23.73 0.53 4.02
N ASN A 220 -23.05 1.50 3.41
CA ASN A 220 -23.76 2.56 2.70
C ASN A 220 -24.24 1.92 1.39
N VAL A 221 -25.37 1.19 1.44
CA VAL A 221 -26.12 1.02 0.22
C VAL A 221 -26.55 2.44 -0.13
N LYS A 222 -25.91 3.03 -1.15
CA LYS A 222 -26.48 4.18 -1.84
C LYS A 222 -27.75 3.69 -2.53
N GLU A 223 -28.77 3.33 -1.75
CA GLU A 223 -30.10 3.21 -2.30
C GLU A 223 -30.38 4.60 -2.87
N ALA A 224 -30.68 4.66 -4.16
CA ALA A 224 -31.26 5.86 -4.72
C ALA A 224 -32.52 6.10 -3.89
N GLN A 225 -32.47 7.09 -3.01
CA GLN A 225 -33.63 7.50 -2.25
C GLN A 225 -34.73 7.77 -3.28
N ALA A 226 -35.81 7.01 -3.22
CA ALA A 226 -36.95 7.26 -4.11
C ALA A 226 -37.35 8.72 -3.91
N PHE A 227 -37.41 9.49 -5.00
CA PHE A 227 -37.85 10.88 -4.92
C PHE A 227 -39.24 10.90 -4.27
N SER A 228 -39.43 11.81 -3.32
CA SER A 228 -40.79 12.11 -2.85
C SER A 228 -41.61 12.70 -4.00
N GLU A 229 -42.93 12.58 -3.93
CA GLU A 229 -43.84 13.12 -4.96
C GLU A 229 -43.59 14.62 -5.22
N ASP A 230 -43.20 15.38 -4.19
CA ASP A 230 -42.83 16.79 -4.31
C ASP A 230 -41.50 17.02 -5.04
N GLU A 231 -40.51 16.16 -4.83
CA GLU A 231 -39.21 16.23 -5.53
C GLU A 231 -39.36 15.79 -6.98
N GLU A 232 -40.16 14.74 -7.22
CA GLU A 232 -40.51 14.28 -8.57
C GLU A 232 -41.24 15.39 -9.34
N ASN A 233 -42.25 16.03 -8.72
CA ASN A 233 -42.97 17.16 -9.31
C ASN A 233 -42.04 18.35 -9.63
N LYS A 234 -41.04 18.62 -8.79
CA LYS A 234 -40.03 19.65 -9.10
C LYS A 234 -39.18 19.26 -10.31
N LEU A 235 -38.75 18.01 -10.41
CA LEU A 235 -37.96 17.53 -11.54
C LEU A 235 -38.76 17.52 -12.86
N TRP A 236 -40.06 17.21 -12.79
CA TRP A 236 -41.00 17.36 -13.91
C TRP A 236 -41.16 18.82 -14.33
N ASN A 237 -41.40 19.73 -13.38
CA ASN A 237 -41.56 21.16 -13.68
C ASN A 237 -40.27 21.81 -14.22
N LEU A 238 -39.10 21.31 -13.81
CA LEU A 238 -37.80 21.78 -14.30
C LEU A 238 -37.40 21.17 -15.65
N GLY A 239 -38.20 20.26 -16.21
CA GLY A 239 -37.92 19.59 -17.48
C GLY A 239 -36.68 18.69 -17.44
N LEU A 240 -36.22 18.32 -16.24
CA LEU A 240 -35.09 17.41 -16.02
C LEU A 240 -35.52 15.94 -16.16
N LEU A 241 -36.82 15.68 -16.06
CA LEU A 241 -37.48 14.44 -16.43
C LEU A 241 -38.33 14.71 -17.67
N GLY A 242 -38.10 13.97 -18.75
CA GLY A 242 -38.80 14.14 -20.01
C GLY A 242 -38.63 12.92 -20.93
N ASP A 243 -39.52 12.81 -21.91
CA ASP A 243 -39.57 11.76 -22.95
C ASP A 243 -38.72 12.08 -24.19
N SER A 244 -38.09 13.25 -24.20
CA SER A 244 -37.41 13.78 -25.39
C SER A 244 -35.92 13.45 -25.36
N SER A 245 -35.46 12.65 -26.31
CA SER A 245 -34.05 12.29 -26.47
C SER A 245 -33.18 13.54 -26.72
N PRO A 246 -31.94 13.59 -26.19
CA PRO A 246 -31.05 14.71 -26.40
C PRO A 246 -30.65 14.83 -27.87
N ARG A 247 -30.64 16.07 -28.38
CA ARG A 247 -30.14 16.42 -29.71
C ARG A 247 -28.64 16.69 -29.69
#